data_AF-A0A078IE53-F1
#
_entry.id   AF-A0A078IE53-F1
#
_cell.length_a   1.000
_cell.length_b   1.000
_cell.length_c   1.000
_cell.angle_alpha   90.00
_cell.angle_beta   90.00
_cell.angle_gamma   90.00
#
_symmetry.space_group_name_H-M   'P 1'
#
loop_
_entity.id
_entity.type
_entity.pdbx_description
1 polymer ?
#
loop_
_entity_poly.entity_id
_entity_poly.type
_entity_poly.pdbx_seq_one_letter_code
_entity_poly.pdbx_strand_id
1 'polypeptide(L)' 'MKKGDRVWQIAFGSGFKCNSAVWVALNDVKPSVSSPWEHCIDRYPVKLDY' A
#
# COMPACT_ATOMS: atom_id res chain seq x y z
N MET A 1 -8.26 5.31 4.89
CA MET A 1 -7.13 5.45 5.84
C MET A 1 -7.48 6.53 6.84
N LYS A 2 -7.37 6.27 8.14
CA LYS A 2 -7.64 7.24 9.21
C LYS A 2 -6.37 8.01 9.58
N LYS A 3 -6.53 9.23 10.08
CA LYS A 3 -5.41 10.02 10.60
C LYS A 3 -4.62 9.19 11.64
N GLY A 4 -3.30 9.14 11.49
CA GLY A 4 -2.39 8.37 12.33
C GLY A 4 -2.08 6.95 11.82
N ASP A 5 -2.85 6.41 10.86
CA ASP A 5 -2.52 5.13 10.22
C ASP A 5 -1.13 5.20 9.58
N ARG A 6 -0.39 4.09 9.68
CA ARG A 6 0.95 3.96 9.12
C ARG A 6 0.94 3.00 7.94
N VAL A 7 1.64 3.37 6.87
CA VAL A 7 1.84 2.52 5.69
C VAL A 7 3.33 2.32 5.48
N TRP A 8 3.75 1.07 5.38
CA TRP A 8 5.12 0.74 4.99
C TRP A 8 5.14 0.40 3.50
N GLN A 9 5.87 1.21 2.72
CA GLN A 9 6.11 0.97 1.32
C GLN A 9 7.49 0.36 1.14
N ILE A 10 7.55 -0.74 0.39
CA ILE A 10 8.78 -1.44 0.03
C ILE A 10 8.85 -1.46 -1.49
N ALA A 11 10.01 -1.09 -2.04
CA ALA A 11 10.22 -1.06 -3.48
C ALA A 11 11.55 -1.71 -3.86
N PHE A 12 11.53 -2.43 -4.98
CA PHE A 12 12.71 -3.01 -5.61
C PHE A 12 12.78 -2.57 -7.08
N GLY A 13 13.97 -2.20 -7.52
CA GLY A 13 14.26 -1.83 -8.91
C GLY A 13 15.37 -2.71 -9.50
N SER A 14 15.62 -2.56 -10.80
CA SER A 14 16.68 -3.30 -11.49
C SER A 14 18.05 -3.11 -10.82
N GLY A 15 18.77 -4.22 -10.56
CA GLY A 15 20.07 -4.23 -9.88
C GLY A 15 19.95 -4.36 -8.37
N PHE A 16 20.78 -3.63 -7.60
CA PHE A 16 20.77 -3.61 -6.13
C PHE A 16 19.95 -2.46 -5.53
N LYS A 17 18.98 -1.92 -6.26
CA LYS A 17 18.18 -0.78 -5.79
C LYS A 17 17.00 -1.30 -4.96
N CYS A 18 17.04 -0.99 -3.67
CA CYS A 18 15.92 -1.19 -2.75
C CYS A 18 15.59 0.12 -2.03
N ASN A 19 14.33 0.32 -1.70
CA ASN A 19 13.89 1.41 -0.86
C ASN A 19 12.80 0.95 0.09
N SER A 20 12.79 1.52 1.29
CA SER A 20 11.73 1.32 2.28
C SER A 20 11.34 2.68 2.87
N ALA A 21 10.05 3.00 2.86
CA ALA A 21 9.53 4.26 3.38
C ALA A 21 8.31 4.01 4.27
N VAL A 22 8.24 4.70 5.40
CA VAL A 22 7.07 4.67 6.29
C VAL A 22 6.33 5.99 6.14
N TRP A 23 5.06 5.90 5.78
CA TRP A 23 4.14 7.01 5.65
C TRP A 23 3.19 7.03 6.84
N VAL A 24 2.78 8.23 7.25
CA VAL A 24 1.72 8.44 8.25
C VAL A 24 0.59 9.27 7.65
N ALA A 25 -0.64 8.85 7.87
CA ALA A 25 -1.82 9.60 7.48
C ALA A 25 -1.94 10.89 8.30
N LEU A 26 -1.72 12.05 7.67
CA LEU A 26 -1.86 13.34 8.36
C LEU A 26 -3.33 13.73 8.62
N ASN A 27 -4.24 13.22 7.78
CA ASN A 27 -5.69 13.44 7.84
C ASN A 27 -6.42 12.15 7.47
N ASP A 28 -7.74 12.13 7.67
CA ASP A 28 -8.61 11.07 7.15
C ASP A 28 -8.62 11.09 5.61
N VAL A 29 -8.19 9.99 5.01
CA VAL A 29 -8.16 9.79 3.55
C VAL A 29 -9.31 8.90 3.14
N LYS A 30 -10.22 9.46 2.32
CA LYS A 30 -11.32 8.72 1.70
C LYS A 30 -10.80 7.90 0.52
N PRO A 31 -11.39 6.71 0.23
CA PRO A 31 -11.08 5.97 -0.98
C PRO A 31 -11.30 6.83 -2.24
N SER A 32 -10.38 6.73 -3.19
CA SER A 32 -10.55 7.35 -4.51
C SER A 32 -11.48 6.48 -5.37
N VAL A 33 -12.43 7.11 -6.06
CA VAL A 33 -13.44 6.47 -6.93
C VAL A 33 -12.86 5.97 -8.27
N SER A 34 -11.56 6.20 -8.51
CA SER A 34 -10.87 5.77 -9.73
C SER A 34 -9.44 5.32 -9.40
N SER A 35 -9.29 4.58 -8.31
CA SER A 35 -7.98 4.06 -7.93
C SER A 35 -7.54 3.02 -8.97
N PRO A 36 -6.28 3.03 -9.44
CA PRO A 36 -5.77 2.02 -10.37
C PRO A 36 -5.94 0.57 -9.87
N TRP A 37 -6.04 0.40 -8.55
CA TRP A 37 -6.13 -0.90 -7.89
C TRP A 37 -7.55 -1.29 -7.47
N GLU A 38 -8.55 -0.43 -7.71
CA GLU A 38 -9.91 -0.61 -7.17
C GLU A 38 -10.54 -1.96 -7.54
N HIS A 39 -10.28 -2.43 -8.76
CA HIS A 39 -10.81 -3.69 -9.29
C HIS A 39 -10.15 -4.96 -8.72
N CYS A 40 -9.11 -4.82 -7.88
CA CYS A 40 -8.37 -5.98 -7.39
C CYS A 40 -7.77 -5.88 -5.99
N ILE A 41 -7.79 -4.71 -5.34
CA ILE A 41 -7.11 -4.49 -4.06
C ILE A 41 -7.65 -5.39 -2.94
N ASP A 42 -8.92 -5.74 -3.00
CA ASP A 42 -9.63 -6.63 -2.07
C ASP A 42 -9.16 -8.09 -2.14
N ARG A 43 -8.47 -8.50 -3.21
CA ARG A 43 -7.94 -9.86 -3.39
C ARG A 43 -6.64 -10.10 -2.63
N TYR A 44 -6.11 -9.09 -1.93
CA TYR A 44 -4.83 -9.15 -1.22
C TYR A 44 -5.00 -8.94 0.31
N PRO A 45 -4.12 -9.55 1.14
CA PRO A 45 -3.08 -10.50 0.76
C PRO A 45 -3.68 -11.85 0.33
N VAL A 46 -3.03 -12.52 -0.62
CA VAL A 46 -3.46 -13.85 -1.05
C VAL A 46 -3.20 -14.84 0.08
N LYS A 47 -4.21 -15.62 0.46
CA LYS A 47 -4.04 -16.71 1.40
C LYS A 47 -3.18 -17.78 0.72
N LEU A 48 -2.05 -18.11 1.34
CA LEU A 48 -1.18 -19.19 0.87
C LEU A 48 -1.55 -20.46 1.62
N ASP A 49 -1.81 -21.53 0.88
CA ASP A 49 -2.05 -22.86 1.44
C ASP A 49 -0.69 -23.57 1.58
N TYR A 50 -0.05 -23.41 2.73
CA TYR A 50 1.11 -24.20 3.14
C TYR A 50 0.80 -24.99 4.41
#